data_AF-A0A1I6X7W0-F1
#
_entry.id   AF-A0A1I6X7W0-F1
#
_cell.length_a   1.000
_cell.length_b   1.000
_cell.length_c   1.000
_cell.angle_alpha   90.00
_cell.angle_beta   90.00
_cell.angle_gamma   90.00
#
_symmetry.space_group_name_H-M   'P 1'
#
loop_
_entity.id
_entity.type
_entity.pdbx_description
1 polymer ?
#
loop_
_entity_poly.entity_id
_entity_poly.type
_entity_poly.pdbx_seq_one_letter_code
_entity_poly.pdbx_strand_id
1 'polypeptide(L)'
;MRKSIKSLITLAIVLGLIMLNTVSVYAANVTALSVSGANNRIAVSGTTDAGVLACAILVYDSTGTNLVAMETCAASSGAYSYTLTQSFAAGSYVVKVADYNGGDYATANVTVTGTTTVAAGTTGSSASVSSVPKSPKTGENTIPVILIGFAGCIAGFTVTKLRKKN
;
A
#
# COMPACT_ATOMS: atom_id res chain seq x y z
N MET A 1 -51.06 2.90 23.85
CA MET A 1 -50.67 3.38 22.50
C MET A 1 -49.33 4.13 22.46
N ARG A 2 -49.10 5.18 23.27
CA ARG A 2 -47.83 5.96 23.21
C ARG A 2 -46.56 5.13 23.51
N LYS A 3 -46.65 4.10 24.35
CA LYS A 3 -45.51 3.21 24.69
C LYS A 3 -45.19 2.21 23.56
N SER A 4 -46.21 1.68 22.89
CA SER A 4 -46.04 0.75 21.76
C SER A 4 -45.50 1.43 20.50
N ILE A 5 -45.88 2.69 20.25
CA ILE A 5 -45.34 3.50 19.14
C ILE A 5 -43.83 3.77 19.34
N LYS A 6 -43.39 4.10 20.56
CA LYS A 6 -41.96 4.30 20.86
C LYS A 6 -41.16 3.02 20.65
N SER A 7 -41.67 1.87 21.10
CA SER A 7 -41.03 0.57 20.90
C SER A 7 -40.89 0.20 19.42
N LEU A 8 -41.91 0.52 18.60
CA LEU A 8 -41.88 0.27 17.16
C LEU A 8 -40.83 1.14 16.45
N ILE A 9 -40.74 2.42 16.83
CA ILE A 9 -39.74 3.36 16.27
C ILE A 9 -38.32 2.91 16.65
N THR A 10 -38.07 2.52 17.90
CA THR A 10 -36.76 2.03 18.32
C THR A 10 -36.36 0.76 17.56
N LEU A 11 -37.30 -0.16 17.36
CA LEU A 11 -37.05 -1.38 16.58
C LEU A 11 -36.73 -1.06 15.11
N ALA A 12 -37.46 -0.13 14.50
CA ALA A 12 -37.22 0.30 13.12
C ALA A 12 -35.84 0.97 12.94
N ILE A 13 -35.39 1.76 13.92
CA ILE A 13 -34.06 2.39 13.89
C ILE A 13 -32.95 1.35 14.05
N VAL A 14 -33.09 0.41 14.99
CA VAL A 14 -32.11 -0.67 15.18
C VAL A 14 -32.03 -1.56 13.94
N LEU A 15 -33.17 -1.90 13.35
CA LEU A 15 -33.20 -2.69 12.11
C LEU A 15 -32.59 -1.92 10.93
N GLY A 16 -32.85 -0.62 10.82
CA GLY A 16 -32.23 0.24 9.81
C GLY A 16 -30.71 0.36 9.96
N LEU A 17 -30.20 0.39 11.19
CA LEU A 17 -28.76 0.40 11.48
C LEU A 17 -28.08 -0.94 11.12
N ILE A 18 -28.77 -2.07 11.29
CA ILE A 18 -28.24 -3.40 10.91
C ILE A 18 -28.20 -3.55 9.37
N MET A 19 -29.07 -2.84 8.65
CA MET A 19 -29.12 -2.83 7.18
C MET A 19 -28.18 -1.80 6.54
N LEU A 20 -27.33 -1.14 7.32
CA LEU A 20 -26.24 -0.33 6.77
C LEU A 20 -25.29 -1.25 6.00
N ASN A 21 -25.35 -1.19 4.67
CA ASN A 21 -24.52 -2.00 3.79
C ASN A 21 -23.04 -1.79 4.12
N THR A 22 -22.39 -2.83 4.62
CA THR A 22 -20.93 -2.89 4.67
C THR A 22 -20.42 -3.14 3.26
N VAL A 23 -19.94 -2.11 2.58
CA VAL A 23 -19.21 -2.28 1.32
C VAL A 23 -17.81 -2.77 1.62
N SER A 24 -17.49 -3.98 1.18
CA SER A 24 -16.11 -4.50 1.23
C SER A 24 -15.38 -4.00 -0.01
N VAL A 25 -14.29 -3.25 0.18
CA VAL A 25 -13.39 -2.86 -0.91
C VAL A 25 -12.27 -3.88 -0.96
N TYR A 26 -12.20 -4.66 -2.04
CA TYR A 26 -11.08 -5.56 -2.29
C TYR A 26 -10.04 -4.84 -3.13
N ALA A 27 -8.80 -4.84 -2.68
CA ALA A 27 -7.68 -4.41 -3.50
C ALA A 27 -7.37 -5.46 -4.56
N ALA A 28 -7.15 -5.03 -5.80
CA ALA A 28 -6.67 -5.90 -6.86
C ALA A 28 -5.13 -5.87 -6.94
N ASN A 29 -4.53 -6.61 -7.88
CA ASN A 29 -3.09 -6.77 -7.92
C ASN A 29 -2.42 -5.87 -8.96
N VAL A 30 -1.18 -5.46 -8.64
CA VAL A 30 -0.18 -5.06 -9.64
C VAL A 30 0.44 -6.34 -10.21
N THR A 31 0.32 -6.56 -11.51
CA THR A 31 0.73 -7.80 -12.18
C THR A 31 2.13 -7.72 -12.78
N ALA A 32 2.60 -6.52 -13.12
CA ALA A 32 3.97 -6.27 -13.54
C ALA A 32 4.44 -4.89 -13.07
N LEU A 33 5.72 -4.78 -12.74
CA LEU A 33 6.37 -3.53 -12.34
C LEU A 33 7.70 -3.39 -13.08
N SER A 34 7.89 -2.23 -13.71
CA SER A 34 9.14 -1.74 -14.30
C SER A 34 9.50 -0.41 -13.66
N VAL A 35 10.79 -0.22 -13.35
CA VAL A 35 11.29 0.98 -12.70
C VAL A 35 12.58 1.43 -13.37
N SER A 36 12.73 2.74 -13.58
CA SER A 36 13.97 3.35 -14.06
C SER A 36 14.37 4.54 -13.20
N GLY A 37 15.68 4.74 -13.04
CA GLY A 37 16.26 5.78 -12.19
C GLY A 37 17.26 6.62 -12.98
N ALA A 38 16.84 7.76 -13.50
CA ALA A 38 17.67 8.63 -14.33
C ALA A 38 17.37 10.10 -14.08
N ASN A 39 18.39 10.94 -14.29
CA ASN A 39 18.28 12.40 -14.13
C ASN A 39 17.70 12.81 -12.77
N ASN A 40 18.15 12.13 -11.70
CA ASN A 40 17.63 12.34 -10.34
C ASN A 40 16.13 12.06 -10.19
N ARG A 41 15.54 11.26 -11.08
CA ARG A 41 14.13 10.88 -11.07
C ARG A 41 13.95 9.38 -11.07
N ILE A 42 12.84 8.95 -10.47
CA ILE A 42 12.36 7.57 -10.58
C ILE A 42 11.11 7.60 -11.45
N ALA A 43 11.10 6.79 -12.50
CA ALA A 43 9.93 6.50 -13.28
C ALA A 43 9.49 5.05 -13.04
N VAL A 44 8.19 4.84 -12.93
CA VAL A 44 7.56 3.54 -12.71
C VAL A 44 6.52 3.31 -13.78
N SER A 45 6.42 2.08 -14.26
CA SER A 45 5.35 1.65 -15.15
C SER A 45 5.03 0.19 -14.91
N GLY A 46 3.89 -0.25 -15.41
CA GLY A 46 3.48 -1.63 -15.19
C GLY A 46 2.06 -1.91 -15.61
N THR A 47 1.60 -3.08 -15.20
CA THR A 47 0.26 -3.57 -15.46
C THR A 47 -0.43 -3.95 -14.16
N THR A 48 -1.76 -3.92 -14.17
CA THR A 48 -2.62 -4.27 -13.05
C THR A 48 -3.72 -5.22 -13.51
N ASP A 49 -4.42 -5.82 -12.56
CA ASP A 49 -5.70 -6.46 -12.84
C ASP A 49 -6.73 -5.44 -13.37
N ALA A 50 -7.78 -5.95 -14.00
CA ALA A 50 -8.91 -5.14 -14.44
C ALA A 50 -9.61 -4.49 -13.22
N GLY A 51 -10.01 -3.23 -13.37
CA GLY A 51 -10.73 -2.48 -12.33
C GLY A 51 -9.86 -1.67 -11.37
N VAL A 52 -8.52 -1.78 -11.44
CA VAL A 52 -7.64 -0.86 -10.71
C VAL A 52 -7.71 0.53 -11.33
N LEU A 53 -8.09 1.52 -10.53
CA LEU A 53 -8.22 2.91 -10.96
C LEU A 53 -7.00 3.77 -10.57
N ALA A 54 -6.26 3.35 -9.54
CA ALA A 54 -5.08 4.05 -9.06
C ALA A 54 -4.09 3.09 -8.41
N CYS A 55 -2.81 3.41 -8.49
CA CYS A 55 -1.73 2.69 -7.81
C CYS A 55 -1.06 3.61 -6.78
N ALA A 56 -0.72 3.04 -5.63
CA ALA A 56 0.16 3.68 -4.65
C ALA A 56 1.62 3.27 -4.92
N ILE A 57 2.50 4.26 -5.03
CA ILE A 57 3.93 4.09 -5.29
C ILE A 57 4.69 4.55 -4.05
N LEU A 58 5.45 3.64 -3.43
CA LEU A 58 6.25 3.90 -2.25
C LEU A 58 7.71 3.70 -2.60
N VAL A 59 8.55 4.68 -2.26
CA VAL A 59 10.00 4.58 -2.42
C VAL A 59 10.62 4.54 -1.05
N TYR A 60 11.41 3.50 -0.81
CA TYR A 60 12.21 3.33 0.39
C TYR A 60 13.68 3.52 0.07
N ASP A 61 14.46 3.77 1.12
CA ASP A 61 15.91 3.75 1.03
C ASP A 61 16.46 2.39 0.55
N SER A 62 17.77 2.30 0.36
CA SER A 62 18.45 1.09 -0.11
C SER A 62 18.26 -0.13 0.82
N THR A 63 17.88 0.09 2.08
CA THR A 63 17.62 -0.98 3.05
C THR A 63 16.17 -1.47 3.01
N GLY A 64 15.27 -0.72 2.35
CA GLY A 64 13.84 -0.99 2.35
C GLY A 64 13.14 -0.68 3.67
N THR A 65 13.80 0.02 4.60
CA THR A 65 13.30 0.26 5.96
C THR A 65 12.65 1.63 6.08
N ASN A 66 13.31 2.68 5.61
CA ASN A 66 12.80 4.04 5.74
C ASN A 66 12.07 4.47 4.47
N LEU A 67 10.84 4.95 4.63
CA LEU A 67 10.05 5.52 3.53
C LEU A 67 10.63 6.90 3.18
N VAL A 68 11.02 7.08 1.92
CA VAL A 68 11.61 8.30 1.38
C VAL A 68 10.58 9.13 0.62
N ALA A 69 9.70 8.46 -0.12
CA ALA A 69 8.66 9.10 -0.91
C ALA A 69 7.41 8.23 -1.01
N MET A 70 6.26 8.87 -1.19
CA MET A 70 5.02 8.20 -1.56
C MET A 70 4.26 9.11 -2.53
N GLU A 71 3.90 8.56 -3.68
CA GLU A 71 3.05 9.23 -4.67
C GLU A 71 1.99 8.24 -5.16
N THR A 72 0.95 8.76 -5.80
CA THR A 72 -0.13 7.94 -6.38
C THR A 72 -0.29 8.29 -7.84
N CYS A 73 -0.59 7.30 -8.67
CA CYS A 73 -0.86 7.51 -10.08
C CYS A 73 -2.16 6.84 -10.50
N ALA A 74 -2.77 7.37 -11.57
CA ALA A 74 -3.93 6.74 -12.18
C ALA A 74 -3.50 5.46 -12.92
N ALA A 75 -4.31 4.41 -12.81
CA ALA A 75 -4.25 3.24 -13.67
C ALA A 75 -5.42 3.31 -14.66
N SER A 76 -5.16 2.96 -15.90
CA SER A 76 -6.17 2.95 -16.96
C SER A 76 -5.95 1.75 -17.87
N SER A 77 -7.05 1.05 -18.19
CA SER A 77 -7.03 -0.12 -19.06
C SER A 77 -6.02 -1.19 -18.64
N GLY A 78 -5.86 -1.41 -17.32
CA GLY A 78 -4.94 -2.42 -16.77
C GLY A 78 -3.46 -2.03 -16.80
N ALA A 79 -3.13 -0.75 -17.00
CA ALA A 79 -1.75 -0.26 -17.04
C ALA A 79 -1.58 1.06 -16.29
N TYR A 80 -0.35 1.33 -15.85
CA TYR A 80 0.05 2.60 -15.25
C TYR A 80 1.45 3.00 -15.74
N SER A 81 1.70 4.30 -15.78
CA SER A 81 3.00 4.88 -16.10
C SER A 81 3.11 6.24 -15.42
N TYR A 82 4.16 6.45 -14.65
CA TYR A 82 4.31 7.64 -13.82
C TYR A 82 5.77 7.96 -13.51
N THR A 83 6.12 9.24 -13.52
CA THR A 83 7.42 9.72 -13.07
C THR A 83 7.23 10.53 -11.81
N LEU A 84 7.95 10.17 -10.74
CA LEU A 84 7.82 10.84 -9.44
C LEU A 84 8.23 12.31 -9.53
N THR A 85 7.41 13.15 -8.89
CA THR A 85 7.49 14.61 -8.99
C THR A 85 8.57 15.22 -8.09
N GLN A 86 9.09 14.47 -7.12
CA GLN A 86 10.28 14.86 -6.36
C GLN A 86 11.60 14.41 -7.02
N SER A 87 12.69 15.09 -6.66
CA SER A 87 14.05 14.72 -7.05
C SER A 87 14.66 13.77 -6.02
N PHE A 88 15.46 12.81 -6.49
CA PHE A 88 16.15 11.81 -5.67
C PHE A 88 17.66 12.01 -5.78
N ALA A 89 18.36 11.83 -4.65
CA ALA A 89 19.82 11.76 -4.68
C ALA A 89 20.27 10.56 -5.53
N ALA A 90 21.47 10.64 -6.10
CA ALA A 90 22.05 9.49 -6.77
C ALA A 90 22.28 8.37 -5.75
N GLY A 91 21.82 7.15 -6.05
CA GLY A 91 21.87 6.05 -5.11
C GLY A 91 20.83 4.97 -5.38
N SER A 92 20.82 3.93 -4.56
CA SER A 92 19.90 2.81 -4.67
C SER A 92 18.67 2.97 -3.78
N TYR A 93 17.52 2.58 -4.31
CA TYR A 93 16.21 2.68 -3.67
C TYR A 93 15.40 1.41 -3.91
N VAL A 94 14.46 1.13 -3.01
CA VAL A 94 13.48 0.05 -3.16
C VAL A 94 12.12 0.68 -3.46
N VAL A 95 11.55 0.37 -4.61
CA VAL A 95 10.24 0.86 -5.05
C VAL A 95 9.20 -0.24 -4.86
N LYS A 96 8.08 0.10 -4.23
CA LYS A 96 6.94 -0.78 -4.04
C LYS A 96 5.70 -0.15 -4.66
N VAL A 97 4.93 -0.94 -5.41
CA VAL A 97 3.70 -0.49 -6.04
C VAL A 97 2.58 -1.48 -5.73
N ALA A 98 1.42 -0.97 -5.35
CA ALA A 98 0.20 -1.75 -5.11
C ALA A 98 -1.03 -0.97 -5.63
N ASP A 99 -2.19 -1.62 -5.67
CA ASP A 99 -3.47 -0.91 -5.81
C ASP A 99 -3.58 0.12 -4.67
N TYR A 100 -4.11 1.30 -4.99
CA TYR A 100 -4.35 2.34 -4.00
C TYR A 100 -5.24 1.87 -2.83
N ASN A 101 -6.15 0.93 -3.09
CA ASN A 101 -6.99 0.31 -2.07
C ASN A 101 -6.21 -0.66 -1.15
N GLY A 102 -4.95 -0.96 -1.44
CA GLY A 102 -4.05 -1.81 -0.66
C GLY A 102 -3.62 -3.07 -1.40
N GLY A 103 -3.46 -4.18 -0.66
CA GLY A 103 -3.10 -5.48 -1.22
C GLY A 103 -1.60 -5.76 -1.26
N ASP A 104 -1.21 -6.75 -2.07
CA ASP A 104 0.18 -7.19 -2.22
C ASP A 104 1.00 -6.14 -3.00
N TYR A 105 2.23 -5.89 -2.53
CA TYR A 105 3.16 -5.00 -3.21
C TYR A 105 4.00 -5.72 -4.26
N ALA A 106 3.98 -5.24 -5.50
CA ALA A 106 5.06 -5.48 -6.44
C ALA A 106 6.28 -4.65 -6.01
N THR A 107 7.46 -5.27 -5.95
CA THR A 107 8.69 -4.61 -5.45
C THR A 107 9.79 -4.69 -6.51
N ALA A 108 10.50 -3.59 -6.71
CA ALA A 108 11.66 -3.52 -7.59
C ALA A 108 12.74 -2.62 -6.98
N ASN A 109 14.01 -2.95 -7.23
CA ASN A 109 15.13 -2.11 -6.85
C ASN A 109 15.50 -1.21 -8.03
N VAL A 110 15.89 0.02 -7.74
CA VAL A 110 16.35 0.97 -8.75
C VAL A 110 17.57 1.72 -8.26
N THR A 111 18.52 1.95 -9.15
CA THR A 111 19.60 2.90 -8.92
C THR A 111 19.28 4.18 -9.67
N VAL A 112 19.09 5.27 -8.92
CA VAL A 112 18.94 6.61 -9.48
C VAL A 112 20.31 7.11 -9.88
N THR A 113 20.49 7.36 -11.17
CA THR A 113 21.63 8.11 -11.67
C THR A 113 21.30 9.60 -11.59
N GLY A 114 22.22 10.37 -11.00
CA GLY A 114 22.16 11.82 -11.09
C GLY A 114 22.78 12.30 -12.39
N THR A 115 22.40 13.48 -12.86
CA THR A 115 23.31 14.23 -13.72
C THR A 115 24.41 14.79 -12.82
N THR A 116 25.46 14.00 -12.61
CA THR A 116 26.74 14.59 -12.25
C THR A 116 27.20 15.38 -13.46
N THR A 117 27.01 16.70 -13.46
CA THR A 117 27.93 17.57 -14.21
C THR A 117 29.27 17.50 -13.49
N VAL A 118 29.96 16.38 -13.64
CA VAL A 118 31.31 16.17 -13.13
C VAL A 118 32.11 15.65 -14.31
N ALA A 119 33.17 16.40 -14.63
CA ALA A 119 34.11 16.10 -15.69
C ALA A 119 34.62 14.66 -15.61
N ALA A 120 34.88 14.09 -16.79
CA ALA A 120 35.26 12.72 -17.11
C ALA A 120 36.04 11.91 -16.05
N GLY A 121 35.63 10.65 -15.86
CA GLY A 121 36.37 9.65 -15.08
C GLY A 121 35.80 8.22 -15.21
N THR A 122 36.11 7.57 -16.34
CA THR A 122 36.39 6.14 -16.60
C THR A 122 35.68 4.99 -15.83
N THR A 123 34.86 4.25 -16.59
CA THR A 123 34.69 2.77 -16.72
C THR A 123 34.54 1.83 -15.50
N GLY A 124 33.46 1.03 -15.54
CA GLY A 124 33.38 -0.28 -14.89
C GLY A 124 32.06 -1.00 -15.20
N SER A 125 32.15 -2.11 -15.92
CA SER A 125 31.06 -2.82 -16.59
C SER A 125 30.40 -3.93 -15.74
N SER A 126 29.21 -4.32 -16.18
CA SER A 126 28.57 -5.65 -16.12
C SER A 126 27.49 -5.94 -15.06
N ALA A 127 26.41 -6.47 -15.63
CA ALA A 127 25.12 -6.79 -15.07
C ALA A 127 25.11 -8.13 -14.31
N SER A 128 24.07 -8.34 -13.51
CA SER A 128 23.47 -9.68 -13.37
C SER A 128 21.99 -9.57 -13.00
N VAL A 129 21.17 -10.24 -13.82
CA VAL A 129 19.76 -10.53 -13.57
C VAL A 129 19.71 -11.70 -12.57
N SER A 130 18.95 -11.57 -11.48
CA SER A 130 18.64 -12.68 -10.58
C SER A 130 17.18 -12.57 -10.16
N SER A 131 16.43 -13.63 -10.44
CA SER A 131 14.99 -13.79 -10.22
C SER A 131 14.64 -14.10 -8.76
N VAL A 132 13.31 -14.18 -8.46
CA VAL A 132 12.64 -14.87 -7.31
C VAL A 132 12.40 -13.99 -6.04
N PRO A 133 11.34 -14.15 -5.20
CA PRO A 133 9.96 -14.68 -5.30
C PRO A 133 8.84 -13.66 -4.83
N LYS A 134 7.56 -14.04 -4.95
CA LYS A 134 6.40 -13.38 -4.28
C LYS A 134 6.57 -13.40 -2.76
N SER A 135 6.57 -12.24 -2.11
CA SER A 135 6.50 -12.12 -0.64
C SER A 135 5.04 -12.02 -0.21
N PRO A 136 4.48 -12.99 0.53
CA PRO A 136 3.13 -12.85 1.05
C PRO A 136 3.20 -12.03 2.34
N LYS A 137 2.45 -10.93 2.40
CA LYS A 137 2.00 -10.41 3.69
C LYS A 137 0.52 -10.08 3.61
N THR A 138 -0.24 -11.13 3.89
CA THR A 138 -1.53 -11.04 4.57
C THR A 138 -1.38 -10.14 5.79
N GLY A 139 -2.03 -8.99 5.74
CA GLY A 139 -2.41 -8.22 6.90
C GLY A 139 -3.85 -7.82 6.70
N GLU A 140 -4.78 -8.56 7.31
CA GLU A 140 -6.10 -8.01 7.57
C GLU A 140 -5.88 -6.72 8.36
N ASN A 141 -6.13 -5.58 7.72
CA ASN A 141 -6.22 -4.32 8.42
C ASN A 141 -7.53 -4.33 9.22
N THR A 142 -7.54 -4.99 10.37
CA THR A 142 -8.59 -4.78 11.37
C THR A 142 -8.45 -3.36 11.88
N ILE A 143 -9.26 -2.44 11.35
CA ILE A 143 -9.43 -1.10 11.92
C ILE A 143 -10.02 -1.30 13.32
N PRO A 144 -9.34 -0.96 14.42
CA PRO A 144 -9.98 -1.02 15.73
C PRO A 144 -11.06 0.06 15.76
N VAL A 145 -12.33 -0.37 15.83
CA VAL A 145 -13.44 0.51 16.20
C VAL A 145 -13.18 0.97 17.63
N ILE A 146 -12.71 2.21 17.79
CA ILE A 146 -12.64 2.87 19.09
C ILE A 146 -14.09 3.14 19.52
N LEU A 147 -14.63 2.25 20.34
CA LEU A 147 -15.90 2.44 21.02
C LEU A 147 -15.70 3.49 22.13
N ILE A 148 -15.91 4.77 21.82
CA ILE A 148 -16.01 5.83 22.82
C ILE A 148 -17.34 5.61 23.54
N GLY A 149 -17.25 5.21 24.81
CA GLY A 149 -18.27 4.44 25.50
C GLY A 149 -19.52 5.17 25.99
N PHE A 150 -20.54 4.37 26.30
CA PHE A 150 -21.46 4.62 27.42
C PHE A 150 -21.66 3.32 28.21
N ALA A 151 -21.15 3.36 29.45
CA ALA A 151 -21.38 2.54 30.64
C ALA A 151 -22.12 1.18 30.50
N GLY A 152 -21.39 0.08 30.72
CA GLY A 152 -21.98 -1.22 31.06
C GLY A 152 -21.02 -2.42 30.97
N CYS A 153 -20.41 -2.78 32.10
CA CYS A 153 -19.82 -4.07 32.50
C CYS A 153 -19.41 -5.18 31.49
N ILE A 154 -18.12 -5.56 31.57
CA ILE A 154 -17.49 -6.91 31.74
C ILE A 154 -17.78 -7.96 30.62
N ALA A 155 -16.79 -8.53 29.91
CA ALA A 155 -15.83 -9.52 30.41
C ALA A 155 -14.61 -9.70 29.48
N GLY A 156 -13.48 -10.12 30.05
CA GLY A 156 -12.15 -9.99 29.48
C GLY A 156 -11.78 -10.89 28.30
N PHE A 157 -10.78 -10.43 27.56
CA PHE A 157 -9.98 -11.27 26.67
C PHE A 157 -8.51 -10.83 26.78
N THR A 158 -7.70 -11.65 27.46
CA THR A 158 -6.25 -11.45 27.58
C THR A 158 -5.56 -12.28 26.51
N VAL A 159 -4.87 -11.64 25.56
CA VAL A 159 -4.01 -12.36 24.61
C VAL A 159 -2.59 -12.42 25.16
N THR A 160 -2.21 -13.60 25.65
CA THR A 160 -0.84 -13.94 26.06
C THR A 160 0.07 -13.95 24.82
N LYS A 161 1.07 -13.07 24.79
CA LYS A 161 2.10 -13.03 23.75
C LYS A 161 3.03 -14.25 23.90
N LEU A 162 2.87 -15.26 23.03
CA LEU A 162 3.80 -16.39 22.94
C LEU A 162 5.14 -15.93 22.34
N ARG A 163 6.15 -15.82 23.21
CA ARG A 163 7.55 -15.57 22.84
C ARG A 163 8.15 -16.88 22.31
N LYS A 164 8.38 -17.00 21.00
CA LYS A 164 9.15 -18.13 20.44
C LYS A 164 10.63 -17.91 20.78
N LYS A 165 11.20 -18.90 21.47
CA LYS A 165 12.60 -19.00 21.87
C LYS A 165 13.34 -19.85 20.82
N ASN A 166 14.54 -19.38 20.48
CA ASN A 166 15.56 -19.95 19.58
C ASN A 166 15.28 -19.80 18.08
#